data_AF-F7AHY7-F1
#
_entry.id   AF-F7AHY7-F1
#
_cell.length_a   1.000
_cell.length_b   1.000
_cell.length_c   1.000
_cell.angle_alpha   90.00
_cell.angle_beta   90.00
_cell.angle_gamma   90.00
#
_symmetry.space_group_name_H-M   'P 1'
#
loop_
_entity.id
_entity.type
_entity.pdbx_description
1 polymer ?
#
loop_
_entity_poly.entity_id
_entity_poly.type
_entity_poly.pdbx_seq_one_letter_code
_entity_poly.pdbx_strand_id
1 'polypeptide(L)'
;MAQTGHQRTILNPVVPYVGTIFGGLEPGQMVVVHGTVPSDADRFQIDFQCGSSIHPRSDVAFHFNPRFKGSGHIVCNTLQNEKWGWEEKTYHLPFTKGQPFEVIFLVFHHKFQVSSNGKNLLVYKHRIGLEKVDTLGISGKVKINSIGFLSQPTILGSQPTSFAVNSIEGNQGRSEKLLTFSVPYTGCLPSALIPGKTVVIKGEVHKYAKRFAIDLKPHGSKDIALHLNPRIKEKVFVRNTYLCESWGEEERHLLDFPFCPEMYFEILIFCELQQFKVAVNGVHQLEYKHRFKDLNKINEVSVNGDVELHDVRIW
;
A
#
# COMPACT_ATOMS: atom_id res chain seq x y z
N MET A 1 23.18 20.82 6.75
CA MET A 1 22.68 20.79 5.35
C MET A 1 21.52 19.81 5.33
N ALA A 2 20.29 20.30 5.19
CA ALA A 2 19.09 19.48 5.22
C ALA A 2 18.92 18.76 3.88
N GLN A 3 18.94 17.43 3.88
CA GLN A 3 18.58 16.64 2.71
C GLN A 3 17.06 16.52 2.64
N THR A 4 16.50 16.99 1.52
CA THR A 4 15.10 16.94 1.14
C THR A 4 14.62 15.50 1.03
N GLY A 5 13.52 15.14 1.72
CA GLY A 5 12.85 13.86 1.56
C GLY A 5 12.53 13.60 0.08
N HIS A 6 12.89 12.42 -0.42
CA HIS A 6 12.75 12.06 -1.82
C HIS A 6 11.28 12.16 -2.27
N GLN A 7 11.01 13.15 -3.13
CA GLN A 7 9.75 13.35 -3.81
C GLN A 7 9.48 12.17 -4.77
N ARG A 8 8.67 11.18 -4.36
CA ARG A 8 8.37 10.02 -5.19
C ARG A 8 7.34 10.41 -6.26
N THR A 9 7.74 10.27 -7.53
CA THR A 9 6.85 10.42 -8.68
C THR A 9 6.75 9.08 -9.40
N ILE A 10 5.55 8.52 -9.46
CA ILE A 10 5.23 7.35 -10.30
C ILE A 10 4.87 7.87 -11.69
N LEU A 11 5.44 7.28 -12.73
CA LEU A 11 5.23 7.69 -14.11
C LEU A 11 4.47 6.62 -14.89
N ASN A 12 3.47 7.06 -15.64
CA ASN A 12 2.65 6.24 -16.54
C ASN A 12 2.14 4.91 -15.93
N PRO A 13 1.55 4.90 -14.71
CA PRO A 13 1.05 3.66 -14.13
C PRO A 13 -0.11 3.11 -14.98
N VAL A 14 -0.16 1.78 -15.10
CA VAL A 14 -1.26 1.07 -15.75
C VAL A 14 -2.52 1.17 -14.89
N VAL A 15 -3.68 1.42 -15.51
CA VAL A 15 -4.99 1.48 -14.84
C VAL A 15 -5.75 0.19 -15.13
N PRO A 16 -6.31 -0.52 -14.11
CA PRO A 16 -6.39 -0.12 -12.71
C PRO A 16 -5.03 -0.13 -12.01
N TYR A 17 -4.77 0.93 -11.24
CA TYR A 17 -3.56 1.10 -10.45
C TYR A 17 -3.89 0.89 -8.97
N VAL A 18 -3.03 0.18 -8.26
CA VAL A 18 -3.06 0.07 -6.80
C VAL A 18 -1.63 0.22 -6.32
N GLY A 19 -1.37 1.25 -5.52
CA GLY A 19 -0.02 1.56 -5.07
C GLY A 19 0.02 1.95 -3.61
N THR A 20 1.04 1.48 -2.90
CA THR A 20 1.29 1.85 -1.50
C THR A 20 1.72 3.31 -1.38
N ILE A 21 1.15 4.01 -0.41
CA ILE A 21 1.59 5.31 0.08
C ILE A 21 2.58 5.04 1.22
N PHE A 22 3.88 5.07 0.92
CA PHE A 22 4.91 4.77 1.91
C PHE A 22 4.92 5.78 3.05
N GLY A 23 4.96 5.27 4.29
CA GLY A 23 4.81 6.09 5.49
C GLY A 23 3.37 6.51 5.80
N GLY A 24 2.40 6.19 4.93
CA GLY A 24 1.04 6.70 5.03
C GLY A 24 0.95 8.16 4.59
N LEU A 25 -0.22 8.77 4.80
CA LEU A 25 -0.42 10.19 4.54
C LEU A 25 -0.25 11.02 5.83
N GLU A 26 0.47 12.14 5.70
CA GLU A 26 0.63 13.11 6.78
C GLU A 26 -0.01 14.47 6.43
N PRO A 27 -0.52 15.20 7.43
CA PRO A 27 -0.96 16.58 7.24
C PRO A 27 0.11 17.46 6.61
N GLY A 28 -0.28 18.27 5.61
CA GLY A 28 0.63 19.10 4.82
C GLY A 28 1.17 18.41 3.56
N GLN A 29 0.99 17.09 3.40
CA GLN A 29 1.33 16.40 2.17
C GLN A 29 0.31 16.66 1.06
N MET A 30 0.78 16.60 -0.18
CA MET A 30 0.00 16.72 -1.40
C MET A 30 0.17 15.45 -2.24
N VAL A 31 -0.95 14.92 -2.72
CA VAL A 31 -0.95 13.92 -3.80
C VAL A 31 -1.38 14.62 -5.08
N VAL A 32 -0.47 14.68 -6.05
CA VAL A 32 -0.68 15.35 -7.33
C VAL A 32 -0.84 14.30 -8.41
N VAL A 33 -1.97 14.31 -9.12
CA VAL A 33 -2.25 13.36 -10.19
C VAL A 33 -2.42 14.12 -11.50
N HIS A 34 -1.55 13.80 -12.46
CA HIS A 34 -1.69 14.23 -13.84
C HIS A 34 -2.26 13.08 -14.66
N GLY A 35 -3.26 13.37 -15.48
CA GLY A 35 -3.88 12.36 -16.32
C GLY A 35 -4.55 12.94 -17.54
N THR A 36 -5.16 12.06 -18.33
CA THR A 36 -6.03 12.40 -19.46
C THR A 36 -7.32 11.63 -19.33
N VAL A 37 -8.45 12.30 -19.53
CA VAL A 37 -9.75 11.63 -19.59
C VAL A 37 -9.96 11.11 -21.03
N PRO A 38 -10.18 9.81 -21.26
CA PRO A 38 -10.55 9.28 -22.58
C PRO A 38 -11.82 9.94 -23.14
N SER A 39 -11.93 10.04 -24.46
CA SER A 39 -13.10 10.65 -25.13
C SER A 39 -14.40 9.89 -24.86
N ASP A 40 -14.32 8.59 -24.60
CA ASP A 40 -15.43 7.67 -24.33
C ASP A 40 -15.66 7.44 -22.82
N ALA A 41 -15.02 8.23 -21.95
CA ALA A 41 -15.12 8.09 -20.50
C ALA A 41 -16.55 8.29 -19.99
N ASP A 42 -17.02 7.39 -19.14
CA ASP A 42 -18.26 7.49 -18.39
C ASP A 42 -17.98 7.91 -16.92
N ARG A 43 -16.96 7.32 -16.31
CA ARG A 43 -16.44 7.68 -14.98
C ARG A 43 -15.01 7.17 -14.77
N PHE A 44 -14.32 7.77 -13.81
CA PHE A 44 -13.14 7.18 -13.18
C PHE A 44 -13.14 7.47 -11.69
N GLN A 45 -12.28 6.83 -10.92
CA GLN A 45 -12.14 7.09 -9.50
C GLN A 45 -10.70 7.05 -9.02
N ILE A 46 -10.42 7.86 -7.99
CA ILE A 46 -9.19 7.87 -7.21
C ILE A 46 -9.62 7.60 -5.77
N ASP A 47 -9.15 6.49 -5.22
CA ASP A 47 -9.55 5.94 -3.93
C ASP A 47 -8.35 5.96 -2.98
N PHE A 48 -8.47 6.67 -1.86
CA PHE A 48 -7.55 6.55 -0.73
C PHE A 48 -8.04 5.44 0.19
N GLN A 49 -7.28 4.36 0.28
CA GLN A 49 -7.71 3.07 0.85
C GLN A 49 -6.90 2.68 2.09
N CYS A 50 -7.51 1.84 2.92
CA CYS A 50 -6.88 1.19 4.07
C CYS A 50 -6.52 -0.25 3.68
N GLY A 51 -5.36 -0.43 3.06
CA GLY A 51 -4.91 -1.67 2.42
C GLY A 51 -5.42 -1.84 0.99
N SER A 52 -5.08 -2.97 0.38
CA SER A 52 -5.44 -3.32 -1.00
C SER A 52 -6.26 -4.60 -1.12
N SER A 53 -6.94 -5.00 -0.04
CA SER A 53 -7.77 -6.21 -0.05
C SER A 53 -8.96 -6.06 -1.00
N ILE A 54 -9.25 -7.07 -1.80
CA ILE A 54 -10.45 -7.11 -2.65
C ILE A 54 -11.59 -7.95 -2.04
N HIS A 55 -11.30 -8.83 -1.07
CA HIS A 55 -12.33 -9.59 -0.36
C HIS A 55 -11.93 -9.95 1.10
N PRO A 56 -12.57 -9.34 2.12
CA PRO A 56 -13.48 -8.21 2.00
C PRO A 56 -12.74 -7.02 1.38
N ARG A 57 -13.45 -6.23 0.58
CA ARG A 57 -12.87 -5.03 -0.02
C ARG A 57 -12.38 -4.09 1.07
N SER A 58 -11.12 -3.66 0.95
CA SER A 58 -10.50 -2.67 1.83
C SER A 58 -11.35 -1.41 1.93
N ASP A 59 -11.43 -0.87 3.14
CA ASP A 59 -12.09 0.39 3.42
C ASP A 59 -11.51 1.49 2.51
N VAL A 60 -12.38 2.37 2.03
CA VAL A 60 -12.01 3.53 1.21
C VAL A 60 -12.26 4.77 2.05
N ALA A 61 -11.20 5.34 2.63
CA ALA A 61 -11.27 6.54 3.45
C ALA A 61 -11.79 7.74 2.66
N PHE A 62 -11.35 7.89 1.41
CA PHE A 62 -11.82 8.92 0.50
C PHE A 62 -11.94 8.39 -0.93
N HIS A 63 -13.17 8.24 -1.41
CA HIS A 63 -13.53 7.94 -2.78
C HIS A 63 -13.74 9.24 -3.54
N PHE A 64 -12.92 9.53 -4.55
CA PHE A 64 -13.11 10.68 -5.44
C PHE A 64 -13.51 10.17 -6.83
N ASN A 65 -14.78 10.37 -7.22
CA ASN A 65 -15.34 9.75 -8.43
C ASN A 65 -16.01 10.75 -9.37
N PRO A 66 -15.24 11.33 -10.32
CA PRO A 66 -15.75 12.06 -11.46
C PRO A 66 -16.66 11.19 -12.36
N ARG A 67 -17.85 11.69 -12.68
CA ARG A 67 -18.84 11.06 -13.56
C ARG A 67 -19.23 12.03 -14.67
N PHE A 68 -19.26 11.55 -15.91
CA PHE A 68 -19.44 12.39 -17.11
C PHE A 68 -20.82 12.24 -17.77
N LYS A 69 -21.81 11.68 -17.06
CA LYS A 69 -23.19 11.58 -17.55
C LYS A 69 -23.92 12.91 -17.35
N GLY A 70 -24.70 13.34 -18.34
CA GLY A 70 -25.46 14.61 -18.29
C GLY A 70 -24.51 15.81 -18.21
N SER A 71 -24.78 16.74 -17.29
CA SER A 71 -23.88 17.88 -17.01
C SER A 71 -22.57 17.49 -16.31
N GLY A 72 -22.43 16.24 -15.89
CA GLY A 72 -21.29 15.78 -15.09
C GLY A 72 -21.35 16.23 -13.63
N HIS A 73 -20.68 15.47 -12.76
CA HIS A 73 -20.50 15.80 -11.34
C HIS A 73 -19.42 14.90 -10.74
N ILE A 74 -18.94 15.24 -9.55
CA ILE A 74 -18.04 14.43 -8.75
C ILE A 74 -18.84 13.87 -7.57
N VAL A 75 -18.71 12.56 -7.35
CA VAL A 75 -19.21 11.91 -6.13
C VAL A 75 -18.04 11.66 -5.20
N CYS A 76 -18.20 12.07 -3.95
CA CYS A 76 -17.30 11.78 -2.85
C CYS A 76 -17.98 10.90 -1.81
N ASN A 77 -17.30 9.88 -1.31
CA ASN A 77 -17.85 9.00 -0.28
C ASN A 77 -16.73 8.26 0.48
N THR A 78 -17.13 7.49 1.49
CA THR A 78 -16.29 6.58 2.26
C THR A 78 -16.94 5.20 2.24
N LEU A 79 -16.13 4.16 2.02
CA LEU A 79 -16.53 2.76 2.17
C LEU A 79 -15.98 2.23 3.49
N GLN A 80 -16.84 1.68 4.35
CA GLN A 80 -16.44 0.98 5.57
C GLN A 80 -17.14 -0.37 5.64
N ASN A 81 -16.38 -1.44 5.85
CA ASN A 81 -16.91 -2.81 5.91
C ASN A 81 -17.80 -3.13 4.68
N GLU A 82 -17.29 -2.82 3.49
CA GLU A 82 -17.98 -3.01 2.19
C GLU A 82 -19.30 -2.25 2.03
N LYS A 83 -19.59 -1.27 2.91
CA LYS A 83 -20.79 -0.42 2.84
C LYS A 83 -20.42 1.03 2.58
N TRP A 84 -21.05 1.63 1.58
CA TRP A 84 -20.91 3.05 1.29
C TRP A 84 -21.68 3.90 2.31
N GLY A 85 -21.07 5.00 2.74
CA GLY A 85 -21.74 6.03 3.55
C GLY A 85 -22.61 6.97 2.71
N TRP A 86 -22.89 8.16 3.25
CA TRP A 86 -23.63 9.19 2.51
C TRP A 86 -22.75 9.83 1.42
N GLU A 87 -23.32 10.00 0.22
CA GLU A 87 -22.64 10.66 -0.89
C GLU A 87 -22.57 12.19 -0.68
N GLU A 88 -21.42 12.78 -0.95
CA GLU A 88 -21.24 14.22 -1.14
C GLU A 88 -21.06 14.50 -2.63
N LYS A 89 -21.85 15.43 -3.20
CA LYS A 89 -21.87 15.69 -4.64
C LYS A 89 -21.41 17.10 -4.95
N THR A 90 -20.44 17.21 -5.86
CA THR A 90 -19.99 18.49 -6.42
C THR A 90 -20.38 18.53 -7.89
N TYR A 91 -21.30 19.43 -8.25
CA TYR A 91 -21.83 19.55 -9.62
C TYR A 91 -20.93 20.35 -10.56
N HIS A 92 -19.87 20.97 -10.03
CA HIS A 92 -18.81 21.54 -10.85
C HIS A 92 -17.80 20.43 -11.21
N LEU A 93 -17.76 20.03 -12.49
CA LEU A 93 -16.83 19.04 -13.02
C LEU A 93 -15.74 19.74 -13.85
N PRO A 94 -14.49 19.87 -13.34
CA PRO A 94 -13.41 20.56 -14.06
C PRO A 94 -12.72 19.66 -15.11
N PHE A 95 -13.15 18.41 -15.26
CA PHE A 95 -12.56 17.43 -16.17
C PHE A 95 -13.34 17.39 -17.48
N THR A 96 -12.62 17.40 -18.59
CA THR A 96 -13.20 17.35 -19.95
C THR A 96 -12.72 16.10 -20.67
N LYS A 97 -13.63 15.38 -21.34
CA LYS A 97 -13.27 14.19 -22.12
C LYS A 97 -12.29 14.55 -23.24
N GLY A 98 -11.29 13.71 -23.46
CA GLY A 98 -10.20 13.93 -24.40
C GLY A 98 -9.13 14.92 -23.94
N GLN A 99 -9.28 15.55 -22.77
CA GLN A 99 -8.36 16.58 -22.29
C GLN A 99 -7.50 16.09 -21.12
N PRO A 100 -6.27 16.63 -20.98
CA PRO A 100 -5.45 16.42 -19.80
C PRO A 100 -6.06 17.13 -18.58
N PHE A 101 -5.68 16.68 -17.39
CA PHE A 101 -6.04 17.32 -16.14
C PHE A 101 -4.90 17.24 -15.12
N GLU A 102 -4.93 18.18 -14.18
CA GLU A 102 -4.27 18.09 -12.89
C GLU A 102 -5.34 18.04 -11.79
N VAL A 103 -5.17 17.14 -10.83
CA VAL A 103 -5.90 17.17 -9.57
C VAL A 103 -4.91 17.02 -8.41
N ILE A 104 -5.09 17.87 -7.40
CA ILE A 104 -4.25 17.94 -6.22
C ILE A 104 -5.11 17.63 -5.00
N PHE A 105 -4.66 16.68 -4.19
CA PHE A 105 -5.24 16.32 -2.90
C PHE A 105 -4.31 16.81 -1.80
N LEU A 106 -4.64 17.94 -1.17
CA LEU A 106 -3.93 18.46 -0.01
C LEU A 106 -4.52 17.83 1.27
N VAL A 107 -3.66 17.19 2.05
CA VAL A 107 -4.03 16.47 3.26
C VAL A 107 -3.94 17.40 4.46
N PHE A 108 -5.02 17.51 5.24
CA PHE A 108 -5.03 18.16 6.54
C PHE A 108 -5.35 17.14 7.63
N HIS A 109 -5.17 17.53 8.90
CA HIS A 109 -5.50 16.68 10.06
C HIS A 109 -6.96 16.16 10.06
N HIS A 110 -7.92 16.91 9.51
CA HIS A 110 -9.35 16.60 9.62
C HIS A 110 -10.09 16.53 8.27
N LYS A 111 -9.38 16.69 7.15
CA LYS A 111 -9.99 16.76 5.81
C LYS A 111 -8.96 16.56 4.69
N PHE A 112 -9.45 16.17 3.52
CA PHE A 112 -8.82 16.45 2.24
C PHE A 112 -9.34 17.77 1.68
N GLN A 113 -8.46 18.58 1.09
CA GLN A 113 -8.83 19.70 0.24
C GLN A 113 -8.37 19.40 -1.18
N VAL A 114 -9.30 19.49 -2.12
CA VAL A 114 -9.05 19.12 -3.52
C VAL A 114 -9.07 20.37 -4.38
N SER A 115 -8.06 20.52 -5.23
CA SER A 115 -8.01 21.53 -6.28
C SER A 115 -7.74 20.87 -7.63
N SER A 116 -8.16 21.55 -8.69
CA SER A 116 -7.87 21.14 -10.08
C SER A 116 -7.56 22.37 -10.90
N ASN A 117 -6.48 22.32 -11.69
CA ASN A 117 -6.00 23.41 -12.54
C ASN A 117 -5.91 24.75 -11.77
N GLY A 118 -5.32 24.71 -10.58
CA GLY A 118 -5.11 25.88 -9.71
C GLY A 118 -6.36 26.43 -9.01
N LYS A 119 -7.54 25.81 -9.15
CA LYS A 119 -8.79 26.26 -8.49
C LYS A 119 -9.25 25.29 -7.43
N ASN A 120 -9.70 25.81 -6.29
CA ASN A 120 -10.36 25.01 -5.25
C ASN A 120 -11.60 24.34 -5.83
N LEU A 121 -11.71 23.03 -5.62
CA LEU A 121 -12.77 22.21 -6.19
C LEU A 121 -13.75 21.74 -5.11
N LEU A 122 -13.26 21.07 -4.07
CA LEU A 122 -14.07 20.57 -2.97
C LEU A 122 -13.24 20.32 -1.71
N VAL A 123 -13.93 20.10 -0.59
CA VAL A 123 -13.36 19.67 0.69
C VAL A 123 -14.09 18.42 1.14
N TYR A 124 -13.35 17.42 1.62
CA TYR A 124 -13.92 16.19 2.13
C TYR A 124 -13.40 15.92 3.54
N LYS A 125 -14.28 15.92 4.55
CA LYS A 125 -13.89 15.66 5.94
C LYS A 125 -13.54 14.18 6.14
N HIS A 126 -12.49 13.90 6.91
CA HIS A 126 -12.09 12.53 7.21
C HIS A 126 -13.21 11.79 7.95
N ARG A 127 -13.67 10.67 7.40
CA ARG A 127 -14.61 9.75 8.08
C ARG A 127 -13.91 8.49 8.61
N ILE A 128 -12.71 8.21 8.10
CA ILE A 128 -11.76 7.23 8.61
C ILE A 128 -10.52 7.99 9.06
N GLY A 129 -9.88 7.55 10.14
CA GLY A 129 -8.61 8.12 10.60
C GLY A 129 -7.54 8.08 9.51
N LEU A 130 -6.86 9.20 9.31
CA LEU A 130 -5.86 9.38 8.25
C LEU A 130 -4.72 8.37 8.37
N GLU A 131 -4.37 7.97 9.60
CA GLU A 131 -3.33 7.01 9.92
C GLU A 131 -3.56 5.61 9.34
N LYS A 132 -4.81 5.30 8.94
CA LYS A 132 -5.16 4.02 8.31
C LYS A 132 -4.98 4.04 6.80
N VAL A 133 -4.76 5.20 6.19
CA VAL A 133 -4.64 5.34 4.73
C VAL A 133 -3.21 5.05 4.30
N ASP A 134 -3.03 3.93 3.61
CA ASP A 134 -1.72 3.45 3.17
C ASP A 134 -1.68 3.06 1.69
N THR A 135 -2.80 3.19 0.97
CA THR A 135 -2.94 2.67 -0.40
C THR A 135 -3.72 3.67 -1.25
N LEU A 136 -3.24 3.91 -2.48
CA LEU A 136 -3.91 4.68 -3.52
C LEU A 136 -4.39 3.73 -4.62
N GLY A 137 -5.70 3.65 -4.81
CA GLY A 137 -6.34 2.95 -5.92
C GLY A 137 -6.80 3.92 -6.99
N ILE A 138 -6.58 3.62 -8.27
CA ILE A 138 -7.13 4.37 -9.41
C ILE A 138 -7.76 3.38 -10.38
N SER A 139 -9.02 3.60 -10.75
CA SER A 139 -9.75 2.71 -11.67
C SER A 139 -10.79 3.46 -12.51
N GLY A 140 -11.38 2.75 -13.48
CA GLY A 140 -12.30 3.31 -14.46
C GLY A 140 -11.60 3.90 -15.68
N LYS A 141 -12.32 4.67 -16.49
CA LYS A 141 -11.82 5.19 -17.77
C LYS A 141 -10.99 6.45 -17.56
N VAL A 142 -9.71 6.27 -17.29
CA VAL A 142 -8.71 7.34 -17.14
C VAL A 142 -7.34 6.84 -17.56
N LYS A 143 -6.52 7.71 -18.17
CA LYS A 143 -5.08 7.48 -18.36
C LYS A 143 -4.33 8.33 -17.34
N ILE A 144 -3.42 7.74 -16.58
CA ILE A 144 -2.59 8.46 -15.62
C ILE A 144 -1.19 8.65 -16.20
N ASN A 145 -0.73 9.90 -16.20
CA ASN A 145 0.60 10.28 -16.67
C ASN A 145 1.60 10.29 -15.52
N SER A 146 1.21 10.83 -14.36
CA SER A 146 2.04 10.79 -13.16
C SER A 146 1.23 10.89 -11.88
N ILE A 147 1.80 10.33 -10.81
CA ILE A 147 1.34 10.46 -9.43
C ILE A 147 2.53 10.94 -8.60
N GLY A 148 2.47 12.16 -8.07
CA GLY A 148 3.49 12.76 -7.23
C GLY A 148 3.04 12.86 -5.78
N PHE A 149 3.92 12.50 -4.85
CA PHE A 149 3.73 12.73 -3.41
C PHE A 149 4.70 13.83 -2.96
N LEU A 150 4.15 14.98 -2.56
CA LEU A 150 4.92 16.17 -2.18
C LEU A 150 4.67 16.48 -0.72
N SER A 151 5.73 16.69 0.06
CA SER A 151 5.61 17.37 1.34
C SER A 151 5.65 18.88 1.09
N GLN A 152 4.76 19.66 1.70
CA GLN A 152 5.02 21.10 1.76
C GLN A 152 6.34 21.32 2.49
N PRO A 153 7.29 22.10 1.94
CA PRO A 153 8.43 22.53 2.73
C PRO A 153 7.85 23.30 3.92
N THR A 154 8.17 22.84 5.12
CA THR A 154 7.78 23.51 6.36
C THR A 154 8.35 24.92 6.29
N ILE A 155 7.51 25.90 5.95
CA ILE A 155 7.90 27.31 6.08
C ILE A 155 7.96 27.55 7.57
N LEU A 156 9.17 27.48 8.12
CA LEU A 156 9.49 27.95 9.45
C LEU A 156 9.13 29.44 9.49
N GLY A 157 8.04 29.78 10.19
CA GLY A 157 7.73 31.15 10.56
C GLY A 157 6.44 31.71 9.95
N SER A 158 5.34 31.60 10.71
CA SER A 158 4.49 32.74 11.10
C SER A 158 3.15 32.25 11.69
N GLN A 159 3.13 32.07 13.01
CA GLN A 159 1.94 32.37 13.83
C GLN A 159 2.42 33.30 14.96
N PRO A 160 1.77 34.46 15.19
CA PRO A 160 2.19 35.41 16.19
C PRO A 160 1.70 35.02 17.59
N THR A 161 2.66 34.99 18.53
CA THR A 161 2.56 35.33 19.97
C THR A 161 1.57 34.51 20.83
N SER A 162 1.95 33.89 21.95
CA SER A 162 2.75 34.48 23.04
C SER A 162 3.04 33.46 24.18
N PHE A 163 4.11 33.78 24.92
CA PHE A 163 4.46 33.40 26.29
C PHE A 163 5.37 32.18 26.56
N ALA A 164 6.61 32.57 26.89
CA ALA A 164 7.48 32.13 27.99
C ALA A 164 8.45 30.95 27.76
N VAL A 165 9.69 31.27 28.13
CA VAL A 165 10.95 30.54 27.97
C VAL A 165 11.32 29.86 29.29
N ASN A 166 12.20 28.86 29.18
CA ASN A 166 12.92 28.05 30.18
C ASN A 166 12.29 26.65 30.30
N SER A 167 12.98 25.53 30.10
CA SER A 167 14.35 25.22 30.54
C SER A 167 14.97 24.07 29.74
N ILE A 168 16.30 24.00 29.83
CA ILE A 168 17.25 23.01 29.31
C ILE A 168 17.01 21.64 29.97
N GLU A 169 17.03 20.56 29.18
CA GLU A 169 17.89 19.36 29.36
C GLU A 169 17.45 18.22 28.44
N GLY A 170 18.44 17.42 28.03
CA GLY A 170 18.44 16.75 26.74
C GLY A 170 17.67 15.44 26.66
N ASN A 171 17.52 14.95 25.43
CA ASN A 171 17.73 13.53 25.21
C ASN A 171 18.00 13.19 23.74
N GLN A 172 18.74 12.10 23.62
CA GLN A 172 19.42 11.55 22.46
C GLN A 172 18.57 11.55 21.17
N GLY A 173 19.18 12.09 20.11
CA GLY A 173 18.69 11.93 18.75
C GLY A 173 18.69 10.47 18.35
N ARG A 174 17.52 9.84 18.44
CA ARG A 174 17.24 8.56 17.79
C ARG A 174 17.21 8.85 16.29
N SER A 175 18.32 8.57 15.62
CA SER A 175 18.40 8.58 14.16
C SER A 175 17.32 7.64 13.62
N GLU A 176 16.29 8.21 12.99
CA GLU A 176 15.31 7.44 12.23
C GLU A 176 16.04 6.80 11.06
N LYS A 177 16.42 5.55 11.27
CA LYS A 177 17.10 4.72 10.29
C LYS A 177 16.15 4.55 9.10
N LEU A 178 16.41 5.28 8.01
CA LEU A 178 15.72 5.13 6.74
C LEU A 178 15.73 3.64 6.36
N LEU A 179 14.56 2.99 6.38
CA LEU A 179 14.44 1.57 6.05
C LEU A 179 14.61 1.41 4.55
N THR A 180 15.81 1.05 4.11
CA THR A 180 16.06 0.67 2.72
C THR A 180 15.66 -0.80 2.53
N PHE A 181 14.58 -1.04 1.81
CA PHE A 181 14.11 -2.38 1.42
C PHE A 181 14.87 -2.89 0.19
N SER A 182 16.15 -3.21 0.35
CA SER A 182 16.94 -3.87 -0.71
C SER A 182 16.72 -5.37 -0.68
N VAL A 183 16.55 -6.00 -1.86
CA VAL A 183 16.48 -7.47 -1.99
C VAL A 183 17.86 -8.02 -2.36
N PRO A 184 18.40 -9.03 -1.66
CA PRO A 184 17.78 -9.80 -0.58
C PRO A 184 17.56 -9.00 0.70
N TYR A 185 16.37 -9.14 1.27
CA TYR A 185 15.94 -8.47 2.49
C TYR A 185 15.86 -9.47 3.62
N THR A 186 16.27 -9.04 4.82
CA THR A 186 16.03 -9.74 6.07
C THR A 186 15.60 -8.72 7.12
N GLY A 187 14.48 -8.97 7.78
CA GLY A 187 13.92 -8.10 8.80
C GLY A 187 13.43 -8.88 10.02
N CYS A 188 13.75 -8.40 11.21
CA CYS A 188 13.19 -8.93 12.45
C CYS A 188 11.72 -8.47 12.58
N LEU A 189 10.84 -9.39 12.93
CA LEU A 189 9.47 -9.08 13.30
C LEU A 189 9.48 -8.47 14.72
N PRO A 190 8.79 -7.34 14.97
CA PRO A 190 8.76 -6.69 16.29
C PRO A 190 8.11 -7.55 17.38
N SER A 191 7.37 -8.58 17.00
CA SER A 191 6.89 -9.64 17.89
C SER A 191 6.95 -10.98 17.19
N ALA A 192 7.07 -12.06 17.96
CA ALA A 192 6.94 -13.41 17.42
C ALA A 192 5.56 -13.64 16.79
N LEU A 193 5.52 -14.57 15.83
CA LEU A 193 4.33 -14.87 15.07
C LEU A 193 3.38 -15.80 15.84
N ILE A 194 2.53 -15.24 16.69
CA ILE A 194 1.49 -15.98 17.43
C ILE A 194 0.18 -16.08 16.62
N PRO A 195 -0.72 -17.04 16.94
CA PRO A 195 -2.05 -17.08 16.33
C PRO A 195 -2.77 -15.73 16.43
N GLY A 196 -3.36 -15.29 15.33
CA GLY A 196 -3.99 -13.98 15.18
C GLY A 196 -3.08 -12.90 14.57
N LYS A 197 -1.76 -13.14 14.47
CA LYS A 197 -0.83 -12.20 13.82
C LYS A 197 -0.86 -12.33 12.31
N THR A 198 -0.64 -11.21 11.63
CA THR A 198 -0.54 -11.15 10.17
C THR A 198 0.80 -10.54 9.78
N VAL A 199 1.51 -11.14 8.83
CA VAL A 199 2.64 -10.50 8.14
C VAL A 199 2.15 -9.98 6.79
N VAL A 200 2.46 -8.73 6.47
CA VAL A 200 2.20 -8.13 5.16
C VAL A 200 3.51 -7.83 4.47
N ILE A 201 3.63 -8.30 3.24
CA ILE A 201 4.75 -8.02 2.34
C ILE A 201 4.19 -7.38 1.09
N LYS A 202 4.64 -6.16 0.79
CA LYS A 202 4.26 -5.43 -0.43
C LYS A 202 5.46 -5.32 -1.34
N GLY A 203 5.25 -5.43 -2.64
CA GLY A 203 6.34 -5.33 -3.63
C GLY A 203 5.84 -5.30 -5.06
N GLU A 204 6.77 -5.37 -6.00
CA GLU A 204 6.49 -5.47 -7.43
C GLU A 204 7.33 -6.59 -8.05
N VAL A 205 6.71 -7.39 -8.91
CA VAL A 205 7.40 -8.45 -9.64
C VAL A 205 8.21 -7.84 -10.78
N HIS A 206 9.50 -8.17 -10.89
CA HIS A 206 10.32 -7.67 -11.99
C HIS A 206 9.82 -8.15 -13.36
N LYS A 207 10.05 -7.33 -14.40
CA LYS A 207 9.68 -7.60 -15.80
C LYS A 207 10.13 -8.97 -16.35
N TYR A 208 11.29 -9.44 -15.92
CA TYR A 208 11.87 -10.70 -16.36
C TYR A 208 11.96 -11.73 -15.23
N ALA A 209 11.06 -11.62 -14.23
CA ALA A 209 11.06 -12.47 -13.06
C ALA A 209 10.92 -13.95 -13.40
N LYS A 210 11.83 -14.77 -12.85
CA LYS A 210 11.76 -16.23 -12.87
C LYS A 210 11.08 -16.73 -11.61
N ARG A 211 11.51 -16.23 -10.45
CA ARG A 211 10.96 -16.60 -9.14
C ARG A 211 11.33 -15.59 -8.06
N PHE A 212 10.60 -15.59 -6.97
CA PHE A 212 11.02 -14.97 -5.72
C PHE A 212 10.63 -15.84 -4.54
N ALA A 213 11.20 -15.57 -3.36
CA ALA A 213 10.95 -16.32 -2.15
C ALA A 213 10.66 -15.38 -0.97
N ILE A 214 9.73 -15.79 -0.12
CA ILE A 214 9.46 -15.19 1.18
C ILE A 214 9.56 -16.30 2.22
N ASP A 215 10.42 -16.12 3.21
CA ASP A 215 10.65 -17.08 4.27
C ASP A 215 10.27 -16.47 5.61
N LEU A 216 9.52 -17.25 6.42
CA LEU A 216 9.32 -16.98 7.83
C LEU A 216 10.13 -17.99 8.64
N LYS A 217 11.00 -17.50 9.54
CA LYS A 217 11.96 -18.34 10.24
C LYS A 217 12.34 -17.82 11.62
N PRO A 218 12.96 -18.65 12.47
CA PRO A 218 13.64 -18.19 13.66
C PRO A 218 14.92 -17.41 13.34
N HIS A 219 15.08 -16.26 14.00
CA HIS A 219 16.27 -15.43 13.91
C HIS A 219 17.52 -16.24 14.27
N GLY A 220 18.54 -16.16 13.43
CA GLY A 220 19.80 -16.89 13.60
C GLY A 220 19.73 -18.40 13.35
N SER A 221 18.56 -18.96 13.01
CA SER A 221 18.43 -20.36 12.60
C SER A 221 18.55 -20.53 11.08
N LYS A 222 18.97 -21.73 10.66
CA LYS A 222 18.87 -22.18 9.26
C LYS A 222 17.48 -22.74 8.94
N ASP A 223 16.69 -23.07 9.95
CA ASP A 223 15.34 -23.60 9.77
C ASP A 223 14.43 -22.54 9.12
N ILE A 224 13.54 -22.98 8.23
CA ILE A 224 12.52 -22.14 7.60
C ILE A 224 11.15 -22.75 7.92
N ALA A 225 10.37 -22.06 8.75
CA ALA A 225 9.07 -22.53 9.18
C ALA A 225 8.05 -22.53 8.01
N LEU A 226 8.07 -21.47 7.21
CA LEU A 226 7.29 -21.34 5.99
C LEU A 226 8.17 -20.72 4.89
N HIS A 227 8.35 -21.46 3.81
CA HIS A 227 8.94 -20.99 2.55
C HIS A 227 7.81 -20.82 1.54
N LEU A 228 7.65 -19.61 1.01
CA LEU A 228 6.72 -19.28 -0.07
C LEU A 228 7.53 -18.94 -1.32
N ASN A 229 7.36 -19.69 -2.40
CA ASN A 229 8.14 -19.53 -3.63
C ASN A 229 7.28 -19.52 -4.89
N PRO A 230 6.77 -18.34 -5.29
CA PRO A 230 6.19 -18.15 -6.61
C PRO A 230 7.23 -18.33 -7.71
N ARG A 231 6.97 -19.24 -8.64
CA ARG A 231 7.79 -19.49 -9.84
C ARG A 231 7.01 -19.04 -11.07
N ILE A 232 7.28 -17.82 -11.52
CA ILE A 232 6.48 -17.10 -12.53
C ILE A 232 6.46 -17.88 -13.86
N LYS A 233 7.61 -18.41 -14.29
CA LYS A 233 7.72 -19.17 -15.55
C LYS A 233 6.92 -20.48 -15.53
N GLU A 234 6.94 -21.17 -14.40
CA GLU A 234 6.25 -22.45 -14.22
C GLU A 234 4.77 -22.26 -13.84
N LYS A 235 4.37 -21.03 -13.47
CA LYS A 235 3.05 -20.69 -12.90
C LYS A 235 2.67 -21.58 -11.72
N VAL A 236 3.63 -21.85 -10.84
CA VAL A 236 3.41 -22.63 -9.61
C VAL A 236 3.78 -21.80 -8.39
N PHE A 237 2.98 -21.92 -7.34
CA PHE A 237 3.25 -21.30 -6.04
C PHE A 237 3.65 -22.38 -5.05
N VAL A 238 4.95 -22.64 -4.95
CA VAL A 238 5.50 -23.68 -4.08
C VAL A 238 5.48 -23.19 -2.63
N ARG A 239 5.07 -24.07 -1.71
CA ARG A 239 5.25 -23.87 -0.26
C ARG A 239 5.95 -25.07 0.37
N ASN A 240 6.84 -24.81 1.32
CA ASN A 240 7.55 -25.87 2.02
C ASN A 240 8.06 -25.39 3.39
N THR A 241 8.71 -26.28 4.12
CA THR A 241 9.42 -26.04 5.37
C THR A 241 10.80 -26.66 5.23
N TYR A 242 11.83 -25.96 5.69
CA TYR A 242 13.20 -26.48 5.76
C TYR A 242 13.57 -26.72 7.22
N LEU A 243 13.75 -27.97 7.62
CA LEU A 243 14.11 -28.36 8.99
C LEU A 243 15.25 -29.36 8.97
N CYS A 244 16.11 -29.31 9.99
CA CYS A 244 17.20 -30.27 10.15
C CYS A 244 18.06 -30.37 8.87
N GLU A 245 18.36 -29.22 8.28
CA GLU A 245 19.15 -29.09 7.05
C GLU A 245 18.56 -29.82 5.81
N SER A 246 17.24 -29.98 5.77
CA SER A 246 16.55 -30.63 4.65
C SER A 246 15.21 -29.97 4.31
N TRP A 247 14.86 -29.95 3.02
CA TRP A 247 13.53 -29.58 2.56
C TRP A 247 12.55 -30.71 2.81
N GLY A 248 11.35 -30.37 3.30
CA GLY A 248 10.24 -31.32 3.37
C GLY A 248 9.56 -31.55 2.01
N GLU A 249 8.36 -32.13 2.06
CA GLU A 249 7.52 -32.31 0.87
C GLU A 249 6.93 -30.98 0.39
N GLU A 250 7.11 -30.66 -0.90
CA GLU A 250 6.55 -29.43 -1.46
C GLU A 250 5.03 -29.53 -1.62
N GLU A 251 4.31 -28.47 -1.23
CA GLU A 251 2.91 -28.27 -1.59
C GLU A 251 2.82 -27.32 -2.77
N ARG A 252 2.12 -27.71 -3.84
CA ARG A 252 2.03 -26.94 -5.10
C ARG A 252 0.61 -26.65 -5.57
N HIS A 253 -0.38 -27.31 -4.97
CA HIS A 253 -1.77 -27.20 -5.39
C HIS A 253 -2.29 -25.78 -5.16
N LEU A 254 -2.92 -25.23 -6.20
CA LEU A 254 -3.44 -23.88 -6.30
C LEU A 254 -4.48 -23.86 -7.42
N LEU A 255 -5.54 -23.06 -7.29
CA LEU A 255 -6.56 -22.91 -8.34
C LEU A 255 -6.03 -22.07 -9.51
N ASP A 256 -5.52 -20.87 -9.22
CA ASP A 256 -5.02 -19.91 -10.20
C ASP A 256 -3.74 -19.24 -9.70
N PHE A 257 -2.73 -19.10 -10.56
CA PHE A 257 -1.46 -18.48 -10.20
C PHE A 257 -1.57 -16.93 -10.12
N PRO A 258 -1.34 -16.30 -8.95
CA PRO A 258 -1.75 -14.91 -8.70
C PRO A 258 -0.70 -13.86 -9.08
N PHE A 259 0.40 -14.23 -9.75
CA PHE A 259 1.49 -13.31 -10.08
C PHE A 259 1.76 -13.26 -11.57
N CYS A 260 2.09 -12.07 -12.09
CA CYS A 260 2.68 -11.87 -13.41
C CYS A 260 3.81 -10.83 -13.36
N PRO A 261 4.68 -10.75 -14.38
CA PRO A 261 5.72 -9.72 -14.42
C PRO A 261 5.15 -8.30 -14.41
N GLU A 262 5.88 -7.35 -13.81
CA GLU A 262 5.50 -5.92 -13.64
C GLU A 262 4.22 -5.72 -12.80
N MET A 263 3.84 -6.75 -12.03
CA MET A 263 2.66 -6.71 -11.18
C MET A 263 3.03 -6.30 -9.76
N TYR A 264 2.31 -5.31 -9.23
CA TYR A 264 2.28 -5.05 -7.79
C TYR A 264 1.64 -6.23 -7.04
N PHE A 265 2.18 -6.56 -5.88
CA PHE A 265 1.58 -7.52 -4.96
C PHE A 265 1.55 -7.02 -3.52
N GLU A 266 0.50 -7.42 -2.81
CA GLU A 266 0.37 -7.43 -1.36
C GLU A 266 0.12 -8.88 -0.94
N ILE A 267 1.10 -9.49 -0.26
CA ILE A 267 0.97 -10.82 0.32
C ILE A 267 0.65 -10.66 1.81
N LEU A 268 -0.49 -11.23 2.21
CA LEU A 268 -0.94 -11.35 3.60
C LEU A 268 -0.69 -12.78 4.07
N ILE A 269 0.11 -12.97 5.12
CA ILE A 269 0.34 -14.25 5.77
C ILE A 269 -0.27 -14.19 7.16
N PHE A 270 -1.46 -14.76 7.31
CA PHE A 270 -2.19 -14.84 8.58
C PHE A 270 -1.83 -16.13 9.33
N CYS A 271 -1.38 -15.99 10.57
CA CYS A 271 -1.04 -17.12 11.44
C CYS A 271 -2.29 -17.56 12.23
N GLU A 272 -2.78 -18.77 11.97
CA GLU A 272 -3.80 -19.42 12.79
C GLU A 272 -3.17 -20.43 13.75
N LEU A 273 -4.00 -21.03 14.61
CA LEU A 273 -3.55 -22.03 15.59
C LEU A 273 -2.88 -23.25 14.94
N GLN A 274 -3.35 -23.68 13.76
CA GLN A 274 -2.91 -24.94 13.13
C GLN A 274 -2.22 -24.75 11.77
N GLN A 275 -2.30 -23.57 11.17
CA GLN A 275 -1.84 -23.32 9.82
C GLN A 275 -1.58 -21.83 9.54
N PHE A 276 -0.90 -21.56 8.44
CA PHE A 276 -0.89 -20.25 7.79
C PHE A 276 -2.01 -20.17 6.75
N LYS A 277 -2.64 -19.01 6.65
CA LYS A 277 -3.48 -18.63 5.51
C LYS A 277 -2.77 -17.55 4.73
N VAL A 278 -2.65 -17.73 3.42
CA VAL A 278 -1.99 -16.77 2.54
C VAL A 278 -3.00 -16.20 1.56
N ALA A 279 -3.04 -14.87 1.48
CA ALA A 279 -3.80 -14.13 0.49
C ALA A 279 -2.85 -13.24 -0.33
N VAL A 280 -3.18 -13.04 -1.60
CA VAL A 280 -2.46 -12.16 -2.53
C VAL A 280 -3.45 -11.15 -3.08
N ASN A 281 -3.16 -9.86 -2.92
CA ASN A 281 -4.03 -8.75 -3.34
C ASN A 281 -5.48 -8.92 -2.85
N GLY A 282 -5.61 -9.37 -1.59
CA GLY A 282 -6.90 -9.62 -0.94
C GLY A 282 -7.69 -10.85 -1.42
N VAL A 283 -7.10 -11.73 -2.22
CA VAL A 283 -7.71 -13.01 -2.59
C VAL A 283 -6.99 -14.12 -1.86
N HIS A 284 -7.73 -14.94 -1.10
CA HIS A 284 -7.19 -16.14 -0.49
C HIS A 284 -6.63 -17.09 -1.56
N GLN A 285 -5.41 -17.57 -1.34
CA GLN A 285 -4.70 -18.43 -2.28
C GLN A 285 -4.51 -19.85 -1.76
N LEU A 286 -4.06 -19.96 -0.51
CA LEU A 286 -3.64 -21.24 0.05
C LEU A 286 -3.64 -21.25 1.57
N GLU A 287 -3.68 -22.47 2.10
CA GLU A 287 -3.46 -22.79 3.49
C GLU A 287 -2.20 -23.66 3.60
N TYR A 288 -1.44 -23.53 4.69
CA TYR A 288 -0.25 -24.33 4.92
C TYR A 288 -0.17 -24.76 6.38
N LYS A 289 -0.37 -26.05 6.64
CA LYS A 289 -0.37 -26.61 8.00
C LYS A 289 0.99 -26.43 8.65
N HIS A 290 1.00 -26.03 9.93
CA HIS A 290 2.23 -25.80 10.67
C HIS A 290 3.05 -27.08 10.76
N ARG A 291 4.18 -27.14 10.07
CA ARG A 291 5.19 -28.22 10.24
C ARG A 291 6.16 -27.87 11.36
N PHE A 292 6.58 -26.60 11.42
CA PHE A 292 7.30 -26.04 12.56
C PHE A 292 6.30 -25.64 13.66
N LYS A 293 6.41 -26.25 14.85
CA LYS A 293 5.38 -26.13 15.91
C LYS A 293 5.63 -24.98 16.89
N ASP A 294 6.88 -24.54 17.03
CA ASP A 294 7.25 -23.51 18.01
C ASP A 294 7.08 -22.11 17.43
N LEU A 295 5.82 -21.70 17.18
CA LEU A 295 5.49 -20.44 16.51
C LEU A 295 6.12 -19.20 17.16
N ASN A 296 6.35 -19.25 18.49
CA ASN A 296 7.01 -18.18 19.26
C ASN A 296 8.47 -17.92 18.84
N LYS A 297 9.09 -18.88 18.13
CA LYS A 297 10.42 -18.69 17.56
C LYS A 297 10.42 -18.03 16.20
N ILE A 298 9.28 -17.97 15.49
CA ILE A 298 9.21 -17.33 14.17
C ILE A 298 9.19 -15.81 14.37
N ASN A 299 10.33 -15.17 14.14
CA ASN A 299 10.55 -13.75 14.44
C ASN A 299 11.44 -13.05 13.39
N GLU A 300 11.70 -13.70 12.25
CA GLU A 300 12.41 -13.12 11.12
C GLU A 300 11.67 -13.43 9.83
N VAL A 301 11.61 -12.43 8.95
CA VAL A 301 11.15 -12.57 7.56
C VAL A 301 12.31 -12.25 6.62
N SER A 302 12.50 -13.10 5.61
CA SER A 302 13.43 -12.80 4.51
C SER A 302 12.74 -12.85 3.16
N VAL A 303 13.13 -11.94 2.27
CA VAL A 303 12.62 -11.85 0.89
C VAL A 303 13.81 -11.89 -0.06
N ASN A 304 13.73 -12.73 -1.09
CA ASN A 304 14.80 -12.90 -2.07
C ASN A 304 14.24 -13.13 -3.49
N GLY A 305 15.06 -12.96 -4.52
CA GLY A 305 14.71 -13.21 -5.92
C GLY A 305 14.19 -11.98 -6.64
N ASP A 306 13.36 -12.21 -7.67
CA ASP A 306 13.10 -11.24 -8.74
C ASP A 306 11.94 -10.27 -8.41
N VAL A 307 12.06 -9.53 -7.31
CA VAL A 307 11.07 -8.54 -6.87
C VAL A 307 11.72 -7.25 -6.37
N GLU A 308 11.02 -6.13 -6.53
CA GLU A 308 11.27 -4.92 -5.78
C GLU A 308 10.46 -5.00 -4.48
N LEU A 309 11.11 -4.87 -3.34
CA LEU A 309 10.45 -4.89 -2.04
C LEU A 309 10.05 -3.48 -1.63
N HIS A 310 8.78 -3.31 -1.30
CA HIS A 310 8.19 -2.02 -1.00
C HIS A 310 7.96 -1.84 0.50
N ASP A 311 7.45 -2.87 1.18
CA ASP A 311 7.12 -2.79 2.60
C ASP A 311 7.05 -4.18 3.23
N VAL A 312 7.36 -4.24 4.53
CA VAL A 312 7.21 -5.43 5.36
C VAL A 312 6.69 -5.02 6.73
N ARG A 313 5.49 -5.46 7.07
CA ARG A 313 4.84 -5.13 8.35
C ARG A 313 4.28 -6.37 9.03
N ILE A 314 4.13 -6.28 10.35
CA ILE A 314 3.35 -7.22 11.13
C ILE A 314 2.24 -6.47 11.87
N TRP A 315 1.09 -7.10 11.98
CA TRP A 315 -0.10 -6.64 12.72
C TRP A 315 -0.46 -7.73 13.73
#